data_AF-A0A941E1W3-F1
#
_entry.id   AF-A0A941E1W3-F1
#
_cell.length_a   1.000
_cell.length_b   1.000
_cell.length_c   1.000
_cell.angle_alpha   90.00
_cell.angle_beta   90.00
_cell.angle_gamma   90.00
#
_symmetry.space_group_name_H-M   'P 1'
#
loop_
_entity.id
_entity.type
_entity.pdbx_description
1 polymer ?
#
loop_
_entity_poly.entity_id
_entity_poly.type
_entity_poly.pdbx_seq_one_letter_code
_entity_poly.pdbx_strand_id
1 'polypeptide(L)'
;MTQSPYRSLYTYAWDIADVGVTQFVDEVIAMGITDISLATAYHAGKFIRPHAKNPPRVIFPEDGVTYFNPDLTSYGDITPLAHSDATIREVLPALLKDGRVRVHGWTVLLHNTRLGTTFPQYTVKNAFGDPYVYSLCPMQDAVFDYAVNLSRDLCEQHRIHSIILETPGWQPYGHGYHHEFAQVASNAWLDNMLGMCFCNACKQAAKNKHIEIDALQQRVQATISNYLSLPANAQGDQAASWTQSDLLSDADLFAFISLRQDRVTQLVTAIKAAIPAACQLAVIPTVQRPTSACWTEGSDLRALAEVADYIEIPFYEPNAHRVIADAWECLRQIAHPNKVRAILRPGFPDLNHGADLHAAIRGIQAQGVQDFAFYNYGLLPQYQLDHLSDTLKEIE
;
A
#
# COMPACT_ATOMS: atom_id res chain seq x y z
N MET A 1 29.34 15.19 2.97
CA MET A 1 28.96 14.00 3.76
C MET A 1 28.06 13.17 2.87
N THR A 2 28.49 11.98 2.46
CA THR A 2 27.64 11.05 1.71
C THR A 2 26.46 10.68 2.61
N GLN A 3 25.24 10.93 2.15
CA GLN A 3 24.03 10.55 2.88
C GLN A 3 24.06 9.03 3.07
N SER A 4 23.85 8.56 4.31
CA SER A 4 23.75 7.13 4.61
C SER A 4 22.66 6.51 3.73
N PRO A 5 22.87 5.30 3.17
CA PRO A 5 21.85 4.65 2.33
C PRO A 5 20.52 4.51 3.08
N TYR A 6 19.41 4.52 2.37
CA TYR A 6 18.10 4.25 2.95
C TYR A 6 17.99 2.76 3.30
N ARG A 7 17.88 2.47 4.60
CA ARG A 7 17.69 1.12 5.15
C ARG A 7 16.59 1.22 6.19
N SER A 8 15.36 0.99 5.76
CA SER A 8 14.18 1.16 6.62
C SER A 8 13.65 -0.13 7.18
N LEU A 9 13.18 -0.08 8.43
CA LEU A 9 12.38 -1.16 9.01
C LEU A 9 10.94 -0.66 9.21
N TYR A 10 9.99 -1.32 8.54
CA TYR A 10 8.57 -1.08 8.76
C TYR A 10 8.18 -1.61 10.14
N THR A 11 7.40 -0.83 10.87
CA THR A 11 6.97 -1.19 12.22
C THR A 11 5.66 -0.51 12.61
N TYR A 12 4.95 -1.14 13.53
CA TYR A 12 3.75 -0.59 14.13
C TYR A 12 4.06 0.14 15.43
N ALA A 13 3.27 1.17 15.75
CA ALA A 13 3.47 1.96 16.97
C ALA A 13 3.36 1.11 18.25
N TRP A 14 2.45 0.12 18.30
CA TRP A 14 2.31 -0.76 19.45
C TRP A 14 3.50 -1.69 19.70
N ASP A 15 4.27 -2.02 18.66
CA ASP A 15 5.47 -2.84 18.82
C ASP A 15 6.62 -2.05 19.42
N ILE A 16 6.75 -0.76 19.06
CA ILE A 16 7.70 0.14 19.70
C ILE A 16 7.26 0.48 21.13
N ALA A 17 5.96 0.70 21.36
CA ALA A 17 5.46 0.99 22.70
C ALA A 17 5.71 -0.16 23.70
N ASP A 18 5.65 -1.42 23.25
CA ASP A 18 5.90 -2.61 24.06
C ASP A 18 7.37 -2.73 24.52
N VAL A 19 8.32 -2.27 23.70
CA VAL A 19 9.76 -2.33 23.99
C VAL A 19 10.29 -1.03 24.60
N GLY A 20 9.68 0.10 24.26
CA GLY A 20 10.15 1.44 24.56
C GLY A 20 11.05 2.00 23.46
N VAL A 21 10.85 3.28 23.13
CA VAL A 21 11.51 3.96 22.00
C VAL A 21 13.03 3.89 22.05
N THR A 22 13.65 4.21 23.19
CA THR A 22 15.12 4.22 23.29
C THR A 22 15.71 2.85 23.03
N GLN A 23 15.15 1.80 23.64
CA GLN A 23 15.62 0.42 23.45
C GLN A 23 15.39 -0.03 22.01
N PHE A 24 14.22 0.25 21.43
CA PHE A 24 13.94 -0.06 20.02
C PHE A 24 14.97 0.61 19.09
N VAL A 25 15.29 1.88 19.31
CA VAL A 25 16.28 2.61 18.50
C VAL A 25 17.68 2.00 18.65
N ASP A 26 18.08 1.61 19.87
CA ASP A 26 19.35 0.93 20.10
C ASP A 26 19.43 -0.40 19.33
N GLU A 27 18.35 -1.19 19.35
CA GLU A 27 18.24 -2.47 18.65
C GLU A 27 18.34 -2.30 17.12
N VAL A 28 17.59 -1.38 16.53
CA VAL A 28 17.60 -1.19 15.07
C VAL A 28 18.92 -0.61 14.55
N ILE A 29 19.55 0.32 15.28
CA ILE A 29 20.87 0.82 14.91
C ILE A 29 21.91 -0.30 14.95
N ALA A 30 21.86 -1.19 15.96
CA ALA A 30 22.76 -2.33 16.06
C ALA A 30 22.56 -3.35 14.91
N MET A 31 21.40 -3.36 14.26
CA MET A 31 21.14 -4.14 13.04
C MET A 31 21.64 -3.48 11.75
N GLY A 32 22.09 -2.21 11.79
CA GLY A 32 22.47 -1.45 10.59
C GLY A 32 21.29 -0.77 9.88
N ILE A 33 20.14 -0.65 10.56
CA ILE A 33 18.96 0.11 10.09
C ILE A 33 19.18 1.59 10.39
N THR A 34 18.84 2.45 9.43
CA THR A 34 19.03 3.91 9.53
C THR A 34 17.73 4.69 9.46
N ASP A 35 16.64 4.03 9.06
CA ASP A 35 15.33 4.61 8.81
C ASP A 35 14.25 3.74 9.46
N ILE A 36 13.13 4.35 9.85
CA ILE A 36 11.97 3.65 10.38
C ILE A 36 10.73 4.11 9.62
N SER A 37 10.04 3.16 8.99
CA SER A 37 8.73 3.37 8.36
C SER A 37 7.65 3.02 9.38
N LEU A 38 7.22 4.03 10.15
CA LEU A 38 6.25 3.87 11.24
C LEU A 38 4.83 4.01 10.72
N ALA A 39 3.94 3.06 11.06
CA ALA A 39 2.50 3.21 10.80
C ALA A 39 1.93 4.45 11.50
N THR A 40 1.44 5.42 10.73
CA THR A 40 0.84 6.67 11.21
C THR A 40 -0.67 6.74 10.99
N ALA A 41 -1.19 5.98 10.03
CA ALA A 41 -2.60 5.64 9.89
C ALA A 41 -2.70 4.22 9.32
N TYR A 42 -3.57 3.38 9.88
CA TYR A 42 -3.63 1.97 9.50
C TYR A 42 -5.02 1.37 9.61
N HIS A 43 -5.26 0.31 8.84
CA HIS A 43 -6.47 -0.51 8.89
C HIS A 43 -6.35 -1.61 9.97
N ALA A 44 -7.47 -2.21 10.37
CA ALA A 44 -7.45 -3.35 11.28
C ALA A 44 -6.92 -4.63 10.62
N GLY A 45 -6.60 -5.61 11.45
CA GLY A 45 -6.18 -6.93 11.00
C GLY A 45 -6.16 -7.92 12.16
N LYS A 46 -5.54 -9.07 11.93
CA LYS A 46 -5.28 -10.08 12.95
C LYS A 46 -3.80 -10.44 12.90
N PHE A 47 -3.03 -9.91 13.84
CA PHE A 47 -1.58 -10.02 13.81
C PHE A 47 -1.06 -10.87 14.97
N ILE A 48 -0.03 -11.67 14.68
CA ILE A 48 0.77 -12.36 15.69
C ILE A 48 2.03 -11.52 15.92
N ARG A 49 2.42 -11.35 17.17
CA ARG A 49 3.61 -10.60 17.61
C ARG A 49 4.61 -11.58 18.23
N PRO A 50 5.51 -12.21 17.44
CA PRO A 50 6.28 -13.36 17.89
C PRO A 50 7.22 -13.08 19.06
N HIS A 51 7.77 -11.87 19.13
CA HIS A 51 8.75 -11.45 20.15
C HIS A 51 8.20 -10.37 21.09
N ALA A 52 6.86 -10.17 21.13
CA ALA A 52 6.22 -9.27 22.10
C ALA A 52 6.68 -9.58 23.53
N LYS A 53 7.03 -8.52 24.28
CA LYS A 53 7.47 -8.61 25.68
C LYS A 53 6.27 -8.68 26.61
N ASN A 54 5.21 -7.94 26.31
CA ASN A 54 3.97 -7.93 27.07
C ASN A 54 2.78 -8.47 26.24
N PRO A 55 1.73 -9.01 26.89
CA PRO A 55 0.48 -9.33 26.22
C PRO A 55 -0.14 -8.10 25.54
N PRO A 56 -0.90 -8.29 24.43
CA PRO A 56 -1.21 -9.57 23.80
C PRO A 56 -0.16 -9.99 22.76
N ARG A 57 0.00 -11.31 22.59
CA ARG A 57 0.77 -11.91 21.47
C ARG A 57 -0.02 -12.03 20.17
N VAL A 58 -1.35 -11.93 20.25
CA VAL A 58 -2.26 -11.88 19.11
C VAL A 58 -3.12 -10.64 19.27
N ILE A 59 -3.05 -9.72 18.31
CA ILE A 59 -3.72 -8.42 18.39
C ILE A 59 -4.77 -8.26 17.28
N PHE A 60 -5.81 -7.51 17.62
CA PHE A 60 -6.79 -6.96 16.70
C PHE A 60 -6.72 -5.43 16.89
N PRO A 61 -5.92 -4.71 16.09
CA PRO A 61 -5.77 -3.27 16.25
C PRO A 61 -7.09 -2.55 15.98
N GLU A 62 -7.20 -1.35 16.56
CA GLU A 62 -8.33 -0.45 16.29
C GLU A 62 -8.35 -0.07 14.80
N ASP A 63 -9.49 -0.23 14.13
CA ASP A 63 -9.59 -0.11 12.68
C ASP A 63 -9.65 1.35 12.20
N GLY A 64 -8.82 1.68 11.21
CA GLY A 64 -8.95 2.91 10.44
C GLY A 64 -8.70 4.15 11.27
N VAL A 65 -7.71 4.08 12.18
CA VAL A 65 -7.31 5.17 13.08
C VAL A 65 -5.95 5.73 12.75
N THR A 66 -5.68 6.94 13.24
CA THR A 66 -4.35 7.57 13.22
C THR A 66 -3.58 7.26 14.50
N TYR A 67 -2.28 7.02 14.38
CA TYR A 67 -1.35 6.83 15.50
C TYR A 67 -0.68 8.15 15.93
N PHE A 68 -1.36 9.27 15.65
CA PHE A 68 -1.04 10.62 16.10
C PHE A 68 -2.34 11.38 16.36
N ASN A 69 -2.24 12.60 16.89
CA ASN A 69 -3.39 13.47 17.15
C ASN A 69 -3.69 14.34 15.92
N PRO A 70 -4.75 14.08 15.15
CA PRO A 70 -5.06 14.89 13.97
C PRO A 70 -5.62 16.26 14.38
N ASP A 71 -5.25 17.32 13.64
CA ASP A 71 -5.90 18.62 13.75
C ASP A 71 -7.17 18.63 12.88
N LEU A 72 -8.32 18.49 13.54
CA LEU A 72 -9.61 18.34 12.87
C LEU A 72 -10.07 19.62 12.13
N THR A 73 -9.41 20.76 12.32
CA THR A 73 -9.82 22.08 11.78
C THR A 73 -9.97 22.09 10.25
N SER A 74 -9.15 21.30 9.55
CA SER A 74 -9.07 21.29 8.09
C SER A 74 -9.95 20.26 7.39
N TYR A 75 -10.63 19.38 8.14
CA TYR A 75 -11.36 18.26 7.56
C TYR A 75 -12.82 18.62 7.25
N GLY A 76 -13.35 18.06 6.16
CA GLY A 76 -14.74 18.20 5.75
C GLY A 76 -15.61 17.06 6.29
N ASP A 77 -16.44 16.49 5.42
CA ASP A 77 -17.39 15.41 5.76
C ASP A 77 -16.75 14.20 6.44
N ILE A 78 -15.53 13.85 6.02
CA ILE A 78 -14.79 12.70 6.55
C ILE A 78 -13.68 13.21 7.47
N THR A 79 -13.68 12.74 8.71
CA THR A 79 -12.67 13.08 9.72
C THR A 79 -11.91 11.82 10.19
N PRO A 80 -10.60 11.95 10.49
CA PRO A 80 -9.84 10.88 11.09
C PRO A 80 -10.27 10.64 12.54
N LEU A 81 -10.04 9.43 13.02
CA LEU A 81 -10.17 9.08 14.44
C LEU A 81 -8.78 8.75 14.97
N ALA A 82 -8.36 9.42 16.04
CA ALA A 82 -7.11 9.10 16.71
C ALA A 82 -7.24 7.78 17.48
N HIS A 83 -6.18 6.97 17.49
CA HIS A 83 -6.12 5.74 18.26
C HIS A 83 -6.44 6.01 19.74
N SER A 84 -7.29 5.17 20.33
CA SER A 84 -7.83 5.38 21.68
C SER A 84 -6.75 5.48 22.76
N ASP A 85 -5.69 4.68 22.65
CA ASP A 85 -4.54 4.72 23.56
C ASP A 85 -3.59 5.89 23.26
N ALA A 86 -3.44 6.81 24.22
CA ALA A 86 -2.52 7.95 24.12
C ALA A 86 -1.05 7.53 24.10
N THR A 87 -0.67 6.45 24.79
CA THR A 87 0.72 5.99 24.86
C THR A 87 1.22 5.54 23.49
N ILE A 88 0.35 4.92 22.70
CA ILE A 88 0.64 4.54 21.31
C ILE A 88 0.83 5.79 20.44
N ARG A 89 0.01 6.83 20.64
CA ARG A 89 0.12 8.10 19.89
C ARG A 89 1.40 8.89 20.20
N GLU A 90 2.01 8.69 21.37
CA GLU A 90 3.27 9.33 21.75
C GLU A 90 4.52 8.69 21.11
N VAL A 91 4.39 7.55 20.43
CA VAL A 91 5.52 6.85 19.79
C VAL A 91 6.17 7.70 18.69
N LEU A 92 5.37 8.30 17.81
CA LEU A 92 5.89 9.14 16.72
C LEU A 92 6.65 10.37 17.26
N PRO A 93 6.07 11.21 18.15
CA PRO A 93 6.80 12.30 18.79
C PRO A 93 8.08 11.86 19.49
N ALA A 94 8.06 10.73 20.20
CA ALA A 94 9.22 10.23 20.93
C ALA A 94 10.35 9.77 20.00
N LEU A 95 10.04 9.07 18.89
CA LEU A 95 11.03 8.72 17.87
C LEU A 95 11.68 9.96 17.23
N LEU A 96 10.86 10.96 16.88
CA LEU A 96 11.34 12.21 16.31
C LEU A 96 12.23 12.99 17.28
N LYS A 97 11.92 12.92 18.59
CA LYS A 97 12.73 13.54 19.64
C LYS A 97 14.07 12.83 19.85
N ASP A 98 14.10 11.51 19.73
CA ASP A 98 15.34 10.72 19.82
C ASP A 98 16.31 11.09 18.68
N GLY A 99 15.81 11.14 17.44
CA GLY A 99 16.50 11.74 16.30
C GLY A 99 17.72 10.99 15.76
N ARG A 100 18.06 9.80 16.30
CA ARG A 100 19.18 8.98 15.83
C ARG A 100 18.89 8.21 14.54
N VAL A 101 17.61 7.99 14.22
CA VAL A 101 17.12 7.37 12.98
C VAL A 101 16.22 8.34 12.22
N ARG A 102 16.17 8.20 10.88
CA ARG A 102 15.19 8.95 10.07
C ARG A 102 13.81 8.30 10.20
N VAL A 103 12.77 9.10 10.38
CA VAL A 103 11.40 8.61 10.58
C VAL A 103 10.57 8.92 9.35
N HIS A 104 9.87 7.91 8.85
CA HIS A 104 8.98 7.98 7.70
C HIS A 104 7.56 7.58 8.13
N GLY A 105 6.56 8.38 7.79
CA GLY A 105 5.17 8.13 8.15
C GLY A 105 4.48 7.23 7.13
N TRP A 106 4.39 5.94 7.43
CA TRP A 106 3.63 4.97 6.64
C TRP A 106 2.13 5.12 6.88
N THR A 107 1.42 5.63 5.87
CA THR A 107 0.04 6.11 6.00
C THR A 107 -0.86 5.39 5.00
N VAL A 108 -1.73 4.50 5.51
CA VAL A 108 -2.81 3.88 4.74
C VAL A 108 -3.92 4.92 4.55
N LEU A 109 -4.31 5.17 3.30
CA LEU A 109 -5.31 6.18 2.95
C LEU A 109 -6.71 5.58 2.79
N LEU A 110 -6.98 4.91 1.66
CA LEU A 110 -8.34 4.63 1.20
C LEU A 110 -8.82 3.20 1.49
N HIS A 111 -7.96 2.39 2.11
CA HIS A 111 -8.34 1.15 2.75
C HIS A 111 -8.76 1.41 4.21
N ASN A 112 -10.07 1.57 4.43
CA ASN A 112 -10.58 1.94 5.76
C ASN A 112 -12.03 1.44 5.96
N THR A 113 -12.17 0.28 6.62
CA THR A 113 -13.50 -0.35 6.85
C THR A 113 -14.37 0.48 7.79
N ARG A 114 -13.79 1.06 8.85
CA ARG A 114 -14.49 1.99 9.75
C ARG A 114 -15.16 3.12 8.96
N LEU A 115 -14.39 3.84 8.14
CA LEU A 115 -14.92 4.96 7.35
C LEU A 115 -15.92 4.50 6.30
N GLY A 116 -15.68 3.38 5.59
CA GLY A 116 -16.63 2.89 4.61
C GLY A 116 -17.94 2.38 5.23
N THR A 117 -17.92 1.93 6.49
CA THR A 117 -19.12 1.59 7.26
C THR A 117 -19.87 2.84 7.71
N THR A 118 -19.16 3.88 8.16
CA THR A 118 -19.77 5.16 8.58
C THR A 118 -20.32 5.96 7.39
N PHE A 119 -19.63 5.95 6.25
CA PHE A 119 -19.95 6.72 5.06
C PHE A 119 -20.15 5.81 3.83
N PRO A 120 -21.17 4.94 3.81
CA PRO A 120 -21.36 3.96 2.75
C PRO A 120 -21.60 4.59 1.37
N GLN A 121 -22.00 5.85 1.28
CA GLN A 121 -22.11 6.60 0.03
C GLN A 121 -20.75 6.86 -0.64
N TYR A 122 -19.65 6.83 0.12
CA TYR A 122 -18.29 7.09 -0.35
C TYR A 122 -17.50 5.82 -0.70
N THR A 123 -18.09 4.64 -0.48
CA THR A 123 -17.49 3.36 -0.82
C THR A 123 -17.52 3.07 -2.33
N VAL A 124 -16.60 2.22 -2.76
CA VAL A 124 -16.65 1.56 -4.05
C VAL A 124 -17.97 0.83 -4.23
N LYS A 125 -18.53 0.90 -5.44
CA LYS A 125 -19.70 0.11 -5.87
C LYS A 125 -19.28 -0.77 -7.04
N ASN A 126 -19.35 -2.09 -6.92
CA ASN A 126 -18.95 -3.00 -8.00
C ASN A 126 -19.89 -2.85 -9.23
N ALA A 127 -19.66 -3.67 -10.27
CA ALA A 127 -20.49 -3.66 -11.47
C ALA A 127 -22.00 -3.91 -11.18
N PHE A 128 -22.35 -4.62 -10.11
CA PHE A 128 -23.74 -4.89 -9.71
C PHE A 128 -24.33 -3.84 -8.76
N GLY A 129 -23.52 -2.88 -8.31
CA GLY A 129 -23.92 -1.84 -7.35
C GLY A 129 -23.63 -2.20 -5.88
N ASP A 130 -22.99 -3.33 -5.62
CA ASP A 130 -22.68 -3.78 -4.26
C ASP A 130 -21.56 -2.94 -3.64
N PRO A 131 -21.69 -2.49 -2.37
CA PRO A 131 -20.66 -1.74 -1.68
C PRO A 131 -19.50 -2.61 -1.20
N TYR A 132 -18.27 -2.11 -1.36
CA TYR A 132 -17.10 -2.64 -0.65
C TYR A 132 -16.74 -1.70 0.51
N VAL A 133 -17.14 -2.08 1.72
CA VAL A 133 -16.96 -1.26 2.94
C VAL A 133 -15.50 -0.99 3.28
N TYR A 134 -14.58 -1.83 2.83
CA TYR A 134 -13.14 -1.66 3.03
C TYR A 134 -12.49 -0.67 2.04
N SER A 135 -13.16 -0.30 0.94
CA SER A 135 -12.59 0.54 -0.11
C SER A 135 -13.36 1.84 -0.28
N LEU A 136 -12.75 2.95 0.10
CA LEU A 136 -13.25 4.27 -0.24
C LEU A 136 -12.92 4.59 -1.71
N CYS A 137 -13.81 5.30 -2.41
CA CYS A 137 -13.62 5.62 -3.82
C CYS A 137 -12.92 6.98 -3.98
N PRO A 138 -11.68 7.05 -4.54
CA PRO A 138 -10.96 8.33 -4.72
C PRO A 138 -11.64 9.29 -5.72
N MET A 139 -12.62 8.82 -6.49
CA MET A 139 -13.41 9.68 -7.38
C MET A 139 -14.42 10.56 -6.61
N GLN A 140 -14.70 10.24 -5.35
CA GLN A 140 -15.54 11.08 -4.49
C GLN A 140 -14.71 12.23 -3.93
N ASP A 141 -15.17 13.47 -4.09
CA ASP A 141 -14.43 14.65 -3.66
C ASP A 141 -14.13 14.63 -2.15
N ALA A 142 -15.09 14.25 -1.31
CA ALA A 142 -14.88 14.13 0.14
C ALA A 142 -13.78 13.11 0.51
N VAL A 143 -13.63 12.03 -0.25
CA VAL A 143 -12.58 11.01 -0.05
C VAL A 143 -11.22 11.54 -0.51
N PHE A 144 -11.20 12.23 -1.64
CA PHE A 144 -10.00 12.86 -2.17
C PHE A 144 -9.47 13.93 -1.20
N ASP A 145 -10.34 14.81 -0.73
CA ASP A 145 -10.01 15.86 0.24
C ASP A 145 -9.55 15.28 1.57
N TYR A 146 -10.18 14.20 2.05
CA TYR A 146 -9.74 13.50 3.25
C TYR A 146 -8.29 13.01 3.14
N ALA A 147 -7.92 12.36 2.03
CA ALA A 147 -6.57 11.86 1.83
C ALA A 147 -5.52 12.99 1.73
N VAL A 148 -5.86 14.09 1.06
CA VAL A 148 -5.01 15.29 0.99
C VAL A 148 -4.82 15.91 2.37
N ASN A 149 -5.92 16.12 3.10
CA ASN A 149 -5.90 16.74 4.42
C ASN A 149 -5.17 15.87 5.45
N LEU A 150 -5.37 14.54 5.44
CA LEU A 150 -4.65 13.62 6.32
C LEU A 150 -3.14 13.65 6.10
N SER A 151 -2.72 13.67 4.84
CA SER A 151 -1.31 13.71 4.48
C SER A 151 -0.67 15.05 4.89
N ARG A 152 -1.36 16.17 4.65
CA ARG A 152 -0.92 17.51 5.07
C ARG A 152 -0.81 17.60 6.59
N ASP A 153 -1.86 17.20 7.29
CA ASP A 153 -1.98 17.25 8.75
C ASP A 153 -0.81 16.54 9.44
N LEU A 154 -0.50 15.30 9.03
CA LEU A 154 0.65 14.56 9.53
C LEU A 154 1.97 15.32 9.32
N CYS A 155 2.20 15.85 8.11
CA CYS A 155 3.48 16.47 7.75
C CYS A 155 3.66 17.90 8.29
N GLU A 156 2.57 18.62 8.56
CA GLU A 156 2.62 19.95 9.19
C GLU A 156 2.87 19.83 10.70
N GLN A 157 2.25 18.86 11.36
CA GLN A 157 2.42 18.64 12.79
C GLN A 157 3.74 17.96 13.14
N HIS A 158 4.22 17.04 12.28
CA HIS A 158 5.39 16.22 12.56
C HIS A 158 6.47 16.37 11.49
N ARG A 159 7.71 16.68 11.93
CA ARG A 159 8.88 16.83 11.05
C ARG A 159 9.47 15.46 10.64
N ILE A 160 8.64 14.62 10.02
CA ILE A 160 9.07 13.35 9.42
C ILE A 160 9.92 13.60 8.16
N HIS A 161 10.78 12.64 7.81
CA HIS A 161 11.63 12.73 6.63
C HIS A 161 10.83 12.54 5.33
N SER A 162 9.92 11.56 5.33
CA SER A 162 8.95 11.38 4.25
C SER A 162 7.62 10.84 4.78
N ILE A 163 6.56 11.10 4.04
CA ILE A 163 5.31 10.33 4.12
C ILE A 163 5.36 9.23 3.06
N ILE A 164 4.92 8.01 3.42
CA ILE A 164 4.81 6.86 2.52
C ILE A 164 3.33 6.54 2.40
N LEU A 165 2.75 6.82 1.23
CA LEU A 165 1.34 6.55 0.97
C LEU A 165 1.13 5.08 0.62
N GLU A 166 0.26 4.40 1.36
CA GLU A 166 -0.25 3.09 0.99
C GLU A 166 -1.73 3.20 0.64
N THR A 167 -2.18 2.42 -0.35
CA THR A 167 -3.58 2.38 -0.81
C THR A 167 -4.16 3.77 -1.21
N PRO A 168 -3.48 4.58 -2.06
CA PRO A 168 -4.05 5.83 -2.56
C PRO A 168 -5.19 5.61 -3.58
N GLY A 169 -5.42 4.37 -4.01
CA GLY A 169 -6.39 3.99 -5.02
C GLY A 169 -7.49 3.06 -4.51
N TRP A 170 -8.07 2.29 -5.42
CA TRP A 170 -9.10 1.29 -5.13
C TRP A 170 -8.48 0.03 -4.52
N GLN A 171 -9.21 -0.65 -3.65
CA GLN A 171 -8.79 -1.96 -3.15
C GLN A 171 -9.26 -3.07 -4.12
N PRO A 172 -8.49 -4.17 -4.24
CA PRO A 172 -8.89 -5.32 -5.04
C PRO A 172 -10.17 -5.99 -4.48
N TYR A 173 -10.85 -6.79 -5.29
CA TYR A 173 -11.98 -7.59 -4.82
C TYR A 173 -11.55 -8.65 -3.80
N GLY A 174 -10.55 -9.47 -4.19
CA GLY A 174 -9.88 -10.39 -3.29
C GLY A 174 -9.00 -9.59 -2.35
N HIS A 175 -9.50 -9.34 -1.14
CA HIS A 175 -8.90 -8.39 -0.21
C HIS A 175 -8.54 -9.02 1.14
N GLY A 176 -8.99 -10.25 1.38
CA GLY A 176 -8.85 -10.89 2.68
C GLY A 176 -9.69 -10.22 3.77
N TYR A 177 -10.79 -9.54 3.38
CA TYR A 177 -11.75 -8.99 4.31
C TYR A 177 -12.31 -10.07 5.24
N HIS A 178 -12.82 -9.65 6.40
CA HIS A 178 -13.22 -10.49 7.53
C HIS A 178 -14.04 -11.73 7.11
N HIS A 179 -13.38 -12.88 7.02
CA HIS A 179 -13.95 -14.17 6.62
C HIS A 179 -14.54 -14.21 5.19
N GLU A 180 -13.85 -13.60 4.21
CA GLU A 180 -14.16 -13.79 2.78
C GLU A 180 -14.31 -15.28 2.44
N PHE A 181 -15.48 -15.64 1.91
CA PHE A 181 -15.80 -17.02 1.54
C PHE A 181 -16.67 -17.05 0.28
N ALA A 182 -16.24 -17.85 -0.69
CA ALA A 182 -17.03 -18.22 -1.85
C ALA A 182 -16.74 -19.67 -2.21
N GLN A 183 -17.75 -20.39 -2.70
CA GLN A 183 -17.57 -21.70 -3.35
C GLN A 183 -17.36 -21.55 -4.87
N VAL A 184 -16.74 -20.44 -5.25
CA VAL A 184 -16.35 -20.10 -6.61
C VAL A 184 -14.85 -19.92 -6.62
N ALA A 185 -14.17 -20.53 -7.59
CA ALA A 185 -12.73 -20.34 -7.74
C ALA A 185 -12.47 -18.90 -8.22
N SER A 186 -11.83 -18.10 -7.37
CA SER A 186 -11.31 -16.80 -7.75
C SER A 186 -10.13 -16.96 -8.73
N ASN A 187 -9.96 -15.98 -9.60
CA ASN A 187 -8.81 -15.79 -10.47
C ASN A 187 -8.64 -14.30 -10.74
N ALA A 188 -7.45 -13.91 -11.21
CA ALA A 188 -7.11 -12.50 -11.42
C ALA A 188 -8.07 -11.76 -12.36
N TRP A 189 -8.63 -12.43 -13.38
CA TRP A 189 -9.58 -11.80 -14.30
C TRP A 189 -10.91 -11.49 -13.60
N LEU A 190 -11.49 -12.46 -12.87
CA LEU A 190 -12.74 -12.27 -12.14
C LEU A 190 -12.58 -11.20 -11.05
N ASP A 191 -11.48 -11.26 -10.31
CA ASP A 191 -11.18 -10.30 -9.24
C ASP A 191 -11.04 -8.88 -9.81
N ASN A 192 -10.40 -8.71 -10.97
CA ASN A 192 -10.27 -7.42 -11.63
C ASN A 192 -11.63 -6.86 -12.09
N MET A 193 -12.49 -7.72 -12.65
CA MET A 193 -13.82 -7.32 -13.08
C MET A 193 -14.72 -6.92 -11.91
N LEU A 194 -14.63 -7.66 -10.79
CA LEU A 194 -15.35 -7.33 -9.55
C LEU A 194 -14.78 -6.09 -8.85
N GLY A 195 -13.47 -5.87 -8.93
CA GLY A 195 -12.78 -4.73 -8.30
C GLY A 195 -13.03 -3.36 -8.94
N MET A 196 -13.73 -3.30 -10.08
CA MET A 196 -14.08 -2.03 -10.73
C MET A 196 -15.21 -1.28 -10.02
N CYS A 197 -15.08 0.05 -9.95
CA CYS A 197 -16.06 0.91 -9.27
C CYS A 197 -16.99 1.64 -10.23
N PHE A 198 -18.29 1.34 -10.21
CA PHE A 198 -19.35 1.98 -10.98
C PHE A 198 -20.25 2.90 -10.12
N CYS A 199 -19.70 3.50 -9.05
CA CYS A 199 -20.43 4.50 -8.26
C CYS A 199 -20.75 5.75 -9.10
N ASN A 200 -21.69 6.59 -8.63
CA ASN A 200 -22.13 7.77 -9.37
C ASN A 200 -20.98 8.71 -9.75
N ALA A 201 -19.98 8.90 -8.88
CA ALA A 201 -18.81 9.73 -9.17
C ALA A 201 -17.94 9.14 -10.30
N CYS A 202 -17.65 7.84 -10.26
CA CYS A 202 -16.93 7.15 -11.35
C CYS A 202 -17.69 7.25 -12.67
N LYS A 203 -19.01 7.04 -12.66
CA LYS A 203 -19.85 7.16 -13.84
C LYS A 203 -19.83 8.57 -14.42
N GLN A 204 -19.95 9.59 -13.57
CA GLN A 204 -19.91 10.98 -14.01
C GLN A 204 -18.53 11.33 -14.60
N ALA A 205 -17.44 10.93 -13.95
CA ALA A 205 -16.09 11.15 -14.45
C ALA A 205 -15.86 10.46 -15.80
N ALA A 206 -16.35 9.22 -15.97
CA ALA A 206 -16.26 8.49 -17.22
C ALA A 206 -17.06 9.14 -18.35
N LYS A 207 -18.29 9.60 -18.08
CA LYS A 207 -19.12 10.35 -19.06
C LYS A 207 -18.45 11.64 -19.51
N ASN A 208 -17.79 12.35 -18.60
CA ASN A 208 -17.02 13.56 -18.93
C ASN A 208 -15.81 13.28 -19.85
N LYS A 209 -15.36 12.02 -19.94
CA LYS A 209 -14.32 11.55 -20.85
C LYS A 209 -14.88 10.83 -22.09
N HIS A 210 -16.19 10.91 -22.32
CA HIS A 210 -16.88 10.26 -23.43
C HIS A 210 -16.73 8.72 -23.43
N ILE A 211 -16.59 8.12 -22.25
CA ILE A 211 -16.61 6.65 -22.09
C ILE A 211 -18.07 6.22 -21.98
N GLU A 212 -18.47 5.18 -22.72
CA GLU A 212 -19.82 4.60 -22.68
C GLU A 212 -20.02 3.75 -21.41
N ILE A 213 -19.89 4.38 -20.24
CA ILE A 213 -19.74 3.71 -18.94
C ILE A 213 -20.94 2.85 -18.55
N ASP A 214 -22.15 3.25 -18.91
CA ASP A 214 -23.36 2.49 -18.61
C ASP A 214 -23.41 1.22 -19.48
N ALA A 215 -22.97 1.28 -20.74
CA ALA A 215 -22.83 0.11 -21.60
C ALA A 215 -21.67 -0.79 -21.14
N LEU A 216 -20.54 -0.21 -20.74
CA LEU A 216 -19.41 -0.94 -20.16
C LEU A 216 -19.84 -1.70 -18.90
N GLN A 217 -20.59 -1.06 -17.99
CA GLN A 217 -21.10 -1.73 -16.79
C GLN A 217 -21.96 -2.94 -17.16
N GLN A 218 -22.86 -2.81 -18.13
CA GLN A 218 -23.70 -3.93 -18.59
C GLN A 218 -22.87 -5.06 -19.19
N ARG A 219 -21.83 -4.75 -19.97
CA ARG A 219 -20.90 -5.77 -20.51
C ARG A 219 -20.16 -6.50 -19.40
N VAL A 220 -19.65 -5.78 -18.40
CA VAL A 220 -18.94 -6.36 -17.25
C VAL A 220 -19.88 -7.24 -16.43
N GLN A 221 -21.10 -6.78 -16.13
CA GLN A 221 -22.13 -7.57 -15.44
C GLN A 221 -22.41 -8.87 -16.19
N ALA A 222 -22.74 -8.78 -17.48
CA ALA A 222 -23.06 -9.95 -18.31
C ALA A 222 -21.90 -10.95 -18.37
N THR A 223 -20.67 -10.43 -18.51
CA THR A 223 -19.45 -11.23 -18.60
C THR A 223 -19.16 -11.98 -17.30
N ILE A 224 -19.29 -11.31 -16.15
CA ILE A 224 -19.18 -11.96 -14.83
C ILE A 224 -20.28 -13.02 -14.66
N SER A 225 -21.55 -12.69 -14.93
CA SER A 225 -22.66 -13.64 -14.77
C SER A 225 -22.51 -14.88 -15.66
N ASN A 226 -22.02 -14.70 -16.89
CA ASN A 226 -21.74 -15.80 -17.81
C ASN A 226 -20.59 -16.68 -17.29
N TYR A 227 -19.51 -16.08 -16.79
CA TYR A 227 -18.40 -16.83 -16.20
C TYR A 227 -18.84 -17.63 -14.96
N LEU A 228 -19.63 -17.02 -14.07
CA LEU A 228 -20.14 -17.69 -12.85
C LEU A 228 -21.12 -18.83 -13.16
N SER A 229 -21.73 -18.84 -14.35
CA SER A 229 -22.61 -19.91 -14.81
C SER A 229 -21.88 -21.02 -15.58
N LEU A 230 -20.59 -20.83 -15.86
CA LEU A 230 -19.78 -21.79 -16.60
C LEU A 230 -19.51 -23.03 -15.72
N PRO A 231 -19.70 -24.26 -16.21
CA PRO A 231 -19.35 -25.48 -15.47
C PRO A 231 -17.83 -25.77 -15.56
N ALA A 232 -17.00 -24.72 -15.52
CA ALA A 232 -15.54 -24.78 -15.59
C ALA A 232 -14.93 -23.53 -14.98
N ASN A 233 -13.68 -23.63 -14.50
CA ASN A 233 -12.93 -22.52 -13.94
C ASN A 233 -11.70 -22.22 -14.79
N ALA A 234 -11.46 -20.94 -15.07
CA ALA A 234 -10.24 -20.49 -15.73
C ALA A 234 -9.03 -20.72 -14.84
N GLN A 235 -7.94 -21.21 -15.43
CA GLN A 235 -6.63 -21.24 -14.78
C GLN A 235 -5.94 -19.87 -14.88
N GLY A 236 -4.86 -19.67 -14.12
CA GLY A 236 -4.20 -18.36 -14.01
C GLY A 236 -3.66 -17.81 -15.34
N ASP A 237 -3.14 -18.68 -16.21
CA ASP A 237 -2.69 -18.32 -17.56
C ASP A 237 -3.85 -17.90 -18.48
N GLN A 238 -4.98 -18.61 -18.42
CA GLN A 238 -6.20 -18.27 -19.14
C GLN A 238 -6.75 -16.91 -18.68
N ALA A 239 -6.86 -16.70 -17.36
CA ALA A 239 -7.33 -15.44 -16.78
C ALA A 239 -6.45 -14.26 -17.23
N ALA A 240 -5.13 -14.40 -17.18
CA ALA A 240 -4.20 -13.36 -17.66
C ALA A 240 -4.41 -13.07 -19.16
N SER A 241 -4.54 -14.10 -20.00
CA SER A 241 -4.79 -13.93 -21.44
C SER A 241 -6.14 -13.29 -21.74
N TRP A 242 -7.18 -13.57 -20.94
CA TRP A 242 -8.49 -12.94 -21.09
C TRP A 242 -8.44 -11.47 -20.75
N THR A 243 -7.80 -11.08 -19.63
CA THR A 243 -7.60 -9.68 -19.29
C THR A 243 -6.88 -8.93 -20.41
N GLN A 244 -5.83 -9.51 -20.99
CA GLN A 244 -5.15 -8.92 -22.14
C GLN A 244 -6.08 -8.77 -23.35
N SER A 245 -6.87 -9.79 -23.67
CA SER A 245 -7.83 -9.76 -24.78
C SER A 245 -8.87 -8.65 -24.58
N ASP A 246 -9.44 -8.53 -23.38
CA ASP A 246 -10.47 -7.53 -23.08
C ASP A 246 -9.90 -6.12 -23.19
N LEU A 247 -8.70 -5.88 -22.66
CA LEU A 247 -8.03 -4.56 -22.75
C LEU A 247 -7.65 -4.15 -24.17
N LEU A 248 -7.38 -5.11 -25.05
CA LEU A 248 -7.06 -4.84 -26.45
C LEU A 248 -8.30 -4.66 -27.34
N SER A 249 -9.45 -5.20 -26.92
CA SER A 249 -10.66 -5.25 -27.75
C SER A 249 -11.78 -4.32 -27.29
N ASP A 250 -11.84 -3.97 -25.99
CA ASP A 250 -12.82 -3.05 -25.43
C ASP A 250 -12.17 -1.69 -25.09
N ALA A 251 -12.35 -0.72 -25.99
CA ALA A 251 -11.80 0.62 -25.85
C ALA A 251 -12.35 1.37 -24.63
N ASP A 252 -13.61 1.15 -24.24
CA ASP A 252 -14.19 1.78 -23.05
C ASP A 252 -13.54 1.21 -21.78
N LEU A 253 -13.31 -0.10 -21.73
CA LEU A 253 -12.65 -0.75 -20.59
C LEU A 253 -11.22 -0.18 -20.41
N PHE A 254 -10.45 -0.12 -21.49
CA PHE A 254 -9.11 0.45 -21.48
C PHE A 254 -9.12 1.93 -21.04
N ALA A 255 -10.04 2.74 -21.60
CA ALA A 255 -10.18 4.14 -21.24
C ALA A 255 -10.62 4.32 -19.77
N PHE A 256 -11.45 3.43 -19.25
CA PHE A 256 -11.92 3.48 -17.87
C PHE A 256 -10.82 3.11 -16.87
N ILE A 257 -9.97 2.13 -17.19
CA ILE A 257 -8.78 1.83 -16.39
C ILE A 257 -7.79 3.00 -16.42
N SER A 258 -7.57 3.59 -17.59
CA SER A 258 -6.72 4.79 -17.72
C SER A 258 -7.25 5.96 -16.88
N LEU A 259 -8.57 6.19 -16.87
CA LEU A 259 -9.20 7.21 -16.01
C LEU A 259 -8.95 6.97 -14.52
N ARG A 260 -8.95 5.71 -14.08
CA ARG A 260 -8.63 5.34 -12.69
C ARG A 260 -7.18 5.69 -12.36
N GLN A 261 -6.26 5.36 -13.26
CA GLN A 261 -4.84 5.70 -13.15
C GLN A 261 -4.57 7.20 -13.09
N ASP A 262 -5.22 7.97 -13.95
CA ASP A 262 -5.18 9.42 -13.93
C ASP A 262 -5.64 9.98 -12.57
N ARG A 263 -6.71 9.42 -12.01
CA ARG A 263 -7.27 9.91 -10.74
C ARG A 263 -6.33 9.68 -9.55
N VAL A 264 -5.68 8.51 -9.46
CA VAL A 264 -4.70 8.26 -8.40
C VAL A 264 -3.48 9.17 -8.57
N THR A 265 -3.01 9.37 -9.81
CA THR A 265 -1.93 10.32 -10.11
C THR A 265 -2.29 11.75 -9.70
N GLN A 266 -3.53 12.19 -9.96
CA GLN A 266 -4.04 13.48 -9.49
C GLN A 266 -4.06 13.59 -7.96
N LEU A 267 -4.48 12.53 -7.25
CA LEU A 267 -4.49 12.51 -5.79
C LEU A 267 -3.07 12.66 -5.23
N VAL A 268 -2.12 11.87 -5.73
CA VAL A 268 -0.72 11.95 -5.32
C VAL A 268 -0.12 13.31 -5.64
N THR A 269 -0.49 13.92 -6.77
CA THR A 269 -0.09 15.29 -7.12
C THR A 269 -0.63 16.32 -6.14
N ALA A 270 -1.91 16.21 -5.78
CA ALA A 270 -2.54 17.10 -4.81
C ALA A 270 -1.91 16.96 -3.42
N ILE A 271 -1.61 15.73 -2.99
CA ILE A 271 -0.88 15.46 -1.74
C ILE A 271 0.52 16.09 -1.79
N LYS A 272 1.28 15.88 -2.88
CA LYS A 272 2.63 16.47 -3.04
C LYS A 272 2.61 18.00 -2.92
N ALA A 273 1.58 18.64 -3.47
CA ALA A 273 1.42 20.10 -3.40
C ALA A 273 0.97 20.60 -2.02
N ALA A 274 0.24 19.77 -1.26
CA ALA A 274 -0.32 20.14 0.04
C ALA A 274 0.64 19.91 1.22
N ILE A 275 1.56 18.95 1.12
CA ILE A 275 2.55 18.70 2.19
C ILE A 275 3.69 19.73 2.16
N PRO A 276 4.35 20.03 3.31
CA PRO A 276 5.52 20.90 3.34
C PRO A 276 6.64 20.41 2.41
N ALA A 277 7.28 21.31 1.68
CA ALA A 277 8.33 20.98 0.71
C ALA A 277 9.55 20.23 1.30
N ALA A 278 9.76 20.32 2.61
CA ALA A 278 10.81 19.59 3.32
C ALA A 278 10.48 18.11 3.58
N CYS A 279 9.21 17.73 3.48
CA CYS A 279 8.77 16.34 3.60
C CYS A 279 8.77 15.68 2.21
N GLN A 280 9.50 14.57 2.07
CA GLN A 280 9.46 13.78 0.85
C GLN A 280 8.16 12.96 0.76
N LEU A 281 7.76 12.62 -0.45
CA LEU A 281 6.60 11.80 -0.76
C LEU A 281 7.06 10.50 -1.43
N ALA A 282 6.76 9.37 -0.78
CA ALA A 282 6.88 8.05 -1.36
C ALA A 282 5.49 7.44 -1.55
N VAL A 283 5.32 6.60 -2.57
CA VAL A 283 4.05 5.91 -2.85
C VAL A 283 4.30 4.41 -3.02
N ILE A 284 3.53 3.61 -2.30
CA ILE A 284 3.38 2.18 -2.53
C ILE A 284 2.29 1.99 -3.58
N PRO A 285 2.64 1.64 -4.84
CA PRO A 285 1.67 1.58 -5.93
C PRO A 285 0.71 0.39 -5.81
N THR A 286 1.16 -0.68 -5.16
CA THR A 286 0.42 -1.91 -4.92
C THR A 286 1.14 -2.74 -3.86
N VAL A 287 0.38 -3.59 -3.15
CA VAL A 287 0.93 -4.71 -2.37
C VAL A 287 0.66 -6.07 -3.03
N GLN A 288 0.05 -6.05 -4.23
CA GLN A 288 -0.18 -7.21 -5.09
C GLN A 288 1.08 -7.55 -5.89
N ARG A 289 1.13 -8.81 -6.34
CA ARG A 289 2.27 -9.35 -7.09
C ARG A 289 1.81 -9.98 -8.40
N PRO A 290 2.56 -9.81 -9.51
CA PRO A 290 3.73 -8.94 -9.63
C PRO A 290 3.35 -7.45 -9.56
N THR A 291 4.32 -6.58 -9.28
CA THR A 291 4.08 -5.12 -9.11
C THR A 291 3.39 -4.50 -10.33
N SER A 292 3.64 -5.04 -11.53
CA SER A 292 2.98 -4.58 -12.77
C SER A 292 1.45 -4.71 -12.75
N ALA A 293 0.86 -5.43 -11.78
CA ALA A 293 -0.58 -5.50 -11.58
C ALA A 293 -1.16 -4.26 -10.87
N CYS A 294 -0.35 -3.28 -10.49
CA CYS A 294 -0.81 -2.10 -9.73
C CYS A 294 -1.93 -1.28 -10.40
N TRP A 295 -2.11 -1.42 -11.72
CA TRP A 295 -3.21 -0.79 -12.46
C TRP A 295 -4.59 -1.26 -11.98
N THR A 296 -4.70 -2.44 -11.39
CA THR A 296 -5.97 -2.97 -10.86
C THR A 296 -6.47 -2.16 -9.68
N GLU A 297 -5.56 -1.55 -8.92
CA GLU A 297 -5.81 -0.62 -7.81
C GLU A 297 -5.86 0.84 -8.29
N GLY A 298 -5.65 1.08 -9.59
CA GLY A 298 -5.63 2.41 -10.20
C GLY A 298 -4.27 3.09 -10.15
N SER A 299 -3.16 2.37 -9.95
CA SER A 299 -1.82 2.96 -10.00
C SER A 299 -1.20 2.87 -11.40
N ASP A 300 -0.47 3.90 -11.82
CA ASP A 300 0.42 3.88 -12.98
C ASP A 300 1.84 4.15 -12.49
N LEU A 301 2.73 3.16 -12.60
CA LEU A 301 4.10 3.28 -12.09
C LEU A 301 4.86 4.46 -12.70
N ARG A 302 4.69 4.70 -14.01
CA ARG A 302 5.39 5.77 -14.71
C ARG A 302 4.84 7.12 -14.27
N ALA A 303 3.51 7.29 -14.30
CA ALA A 303 2.90 8.56 -13.94
C ALA A 303 3.15 8.93 -12.47
N LEU A 304 3.07 7.95 -11.56
CA LEU A 304 3.41 8.17 -10.15
C LEU A 304 4.88 8.52 -9.97
N ALA A 305 5.79 7.90 -10.72
CA ALA A 305 7.21 8.19 -10.64
C ALA A 305 7.58 9.60 -11.13
N GLU A 306 6.76 10.26 -11.94
CA GLU A 306 6.98 11.66 -12.32
C GLU A 306 6.58 12.64 -11.20
N VAL A 307 5.67 12.24 -10.31
CA VAL A 307 5.08 13.12 -9.27
C VAL A 307 5.72 12.89 -7.90
N ALA A 308 5.88 11.63 -7.49
CA ALA A 308 6.44 11.28 -6.20
C ALA A 308 7.97 11.45 -6.19
N ASP A 309 8.55 11.67 -5.01
CA ASP A 309 10.01 11.64 -4.87
C ASP A 309 10.52 10.21 -5.00
N TYR A 310 9.74 9.24 -4.47
CA TYR A 310 10.06 7.81 -4.54
C TYR A 310 8.84 6.94 -4.85
N ILE A 311 9.07 5.84 -5.56
CA ILE A 311 8.15 4.71 -5.65
C ILE A 311 8.70 3.60 -4.77
N GLU A 312 7.94 3.24 -3.75
CA GLU A 312 8.36 2.27 -2.74
C GLU A 312 7.64 0.94 -3.01
N ILE A 313 8.38 -0.04 -3.52
CA ILE A 313 7.83 -1.21 -4.18
C ILE A 313 7.98 -2.45 -3.28
N PRO A 314 6.88 -3.08 -2.85
CA PRO A 314 6.93 -4.37 -2.19
C PRO A 314 7.19 -5.50 -3.17
N PHE A 315 8.45 -5.94 -3.23
CA PHE A 315 8.83 -7.15 -3.97
C PHE A 315 8.55 -8.40 -3.13
N TYR A 316 7.26 -8.61 -2.79
CA TYR A 316 6.78 -9.76 -2.01
C TYR A 316 6.68 -11.02 -2.88
N GLU A 317 7.80 -11.42 -3.46
CA GLU A 317 7.91 -12.56 -4.36
C GLU A 317 8.46 -13.80 -3.62
N PRO A 318 8.10 -15.03 -4.06
CA PRO A 318 8.41 -16.24 -3.30
C PRO A 318 9.90 -16.59 -3.26
N ASN A 319 10.74 -16.02 -4.11
CA ASN A 319 12.19 -16.26 -4.18
C ASN A 319 12.92 -15.08 -4.83
N ALA A 320 14.26 -15.06 -4.71
CA ALA A 320 15.08 -13.98 -5.27
C ALA A 320 14.94 -13.84 -6.80
N HIS A 321 14.80 -14.94 -7.55
CA HIS A 321 14.68 -14.87 -9.01
C HIS A 321 13.42 -14.10 -9.44
N ARG A 322 12.31 -14.33 -8.76
CA ARG A 322 11.05 -13.60 -8.99
C ARG A 322 11.15 -12.14 -8.57
N VAL A 323 11.81 -11.83 -7.45
CA VAL A 323 12.10 -10.45 -7.04
C VAL A 323 12.90 -9.71 -8.12
N ILE A 324 13.97 -10.32 -8.63
CA ILE A 324 14.84 -9.72 -9.65
C ILE A 324 14.06 -9.43 -10.93
N ALA A 325 13.20 -10.37 -11.35
CA ALA A 325 12.36 -10.20 -12.54
C ALA A 325 11.31 -9.09 -12.38
N ASP A 326 10.67 -9.00 -11.21
CA ASP A 326 9.68 -7.93 -10.93
C ASP A 326 10.36 -6.55 -10.84
N ALA A 327 11.54 -6.47 -10.20
CA ALA A 327 12.35 -5.26 -10.19
C ALA A 327 12.74 -4.80 -11.61
N TRP A 328 13.13 -5.73 -12.48
CA TRP A 328 13.45 -5.43 -13.88
C TRP A 328 12.27 -4.82 -14.62
N GLU A 329 11.07 -5.37 -14.46
CA GLU A 329 9.86 -4.84 -15.10
C GLU A 329 9.51 -3.45 -14.57
N CYS A 330 9.62 -3.22 -13.27
CA CYS A 330 9.41 -1.89 -12.68
C CYS A 330 10.37 -0.85 -13.25
N LEU A 331 11.66 -1.19 -13.36
CA LEU A 331 12.71 -0.31 -13.89
C LEU A 331 12.58 -0.06 -15.41
N ARG A 332 11.87 -0.93 -16.13
CA ARG A 332 11.49 -0.66 -17.53
C ARG A 332 10.47 0.48 -17.64
N GLN A 333 9.67 0.70 -16.59
CA GLN A 333 8.63 1.74 -16.55
C GLN A 333 9.11 3.03 -15.89
N ILE A 334 9.98 2.93 -14.89
CA ILE A 334 10.51 4.03 -14.09
C ILE A 334 11.88 4.46 -14.63
N ALA A 335 11.99 5.69 -15.12
CA ALA A 335 13.19 6.17 -15.84
C ALA A 335 14.49 6.20 -15.00
N HIS A 336 14.37 6.21 -13.67
CA HIS A 336 15.48 6.44 -12.76
C HIS A 336 15.47 5.43 -11.59
N PRO A 337 16.42 4.47 -11.54
CA PRO A 337 16.48 3.48 -10.46
C PRO A 337 16.61 4.08 -9.06
N ASN A 338 17.21 5.26 -8.92
CA ASN A 338 17.34 5.96 -7.63
C ASN A 338 16.00 6.54 -7.11
N LYS A 339 14.92 6.50 -7.89
CA LYS A 339 13.56 6.80 -7.39
C LYS A 339 12.87 5.57 -6.81
N VAL A 340 13.45 4.38 -6.93
CA VAL A 340 12.86 3.15 -6.40
C VAL A 340 13.43 2.84 -5.03
N ARG A 341 12.55 2.56 -4.07
CA ARG A 341 12.88 1.95 -2.78
C ARG A 341 12.29 0.54 -2.75
N ALA A 342 13.11 -0.47 -2.51
CA ALA A 342 12.68 -1.87 -2.53
C ALA A 342 12.25 -2.31 -1.12
N ILE A 343 10.97 -2.66 -0.93
CA ILE A 343 10.52 -3.32 0.30
C ILE A 343 10.63 -4.83 0.12
N LEU A 344 11.35 -5.47 1.03
CA LEU A 344 11.49 -6.93 1.10
C LEU A 344 10.86 -7.46 2.38
N ARG A 345 10.31 -8.68 2.33
CA ARG A 345 9.85 -9.40 3.51
C ARG A 345 10.91 -10.44 3.89
N PRO A 346 11.71 -10.21 4.95
CA PRO A 346 12.87 -11.04 5.27
C PRO A 346 12.49 -12.35 6.00
N GLY A 347 11.28 -12.87 5.76
CA GLY A 347 10.76 -14.05 6.43
C GLY A 347 9.53 -14.62 5.71
N PHE A 348 8.86 -15.59 6.35
CA PHE A 348 7.68 -16.24 5.80
C PHE A 348 6.59 -15.21 5.36
N PRO A 349 5.88 -15.44 4.23
CA PRO A 349 5.99 -16.58 3.31
C PRO A 349 7.01 -16.39 2.17
N ASP A 350 7.61 -15.22 2.03
CA ASP A 350 8.33 -14.81 0.82
C ASP A 350 9.83 -15.14 0.91
N LEU A 351 10.56 -14.94 -0.20
CA LEU A 351 12.01 -15.13 -0.28
C LEU A 351 12.49 -16.49 0.26
N ASN A 352 11.78 -17.58 -0.07
CA ASN A 352 12.05 -18.91 0.46
C ASN A 352 12.10 -18.90 2.00
N HIS A 353 11.11 -18.25 2.60
CA HIS A 353 11.01 -18.01 4.04
C HIS A 353 12.18 -17.19 4.60
N GLY A 354 12.64 -16.19 3.85
CA GLY A 354 13.76 -15.31 4.19
C GLY A 354 15.14 -15.80 3.74
N ALA A 355 15.30 -17.09 3.40
CA ALA A 355 16.60 -17.66 3.03
C ALA A 355 17.26 -17.02 1.81
N ASP A 356 16.46 -16.45 0.90
CA ASP A 356 16.93 -15.82 -0.33
C ASP A 356 17.19 -14.30 -0.17
N LEU A 357 17.12 -13.75 1.04
CA LEU A 357 17.18 -12.30 1.28
C LEU A 357 18.45 -11.64 0.70
N HIS A 358 19.63 -12.19 1.01
CA HIS A 358 20.90 -11.67 0.49
C HIS A 358 20.93 -11.68 -1.05
N ALA A 359 20.48 -12.78 -1.67
CA ALA A 359 20.44 -12.90 -3.12
C ALA A 359 19.48 -11.90 -3.77
N ALA A 360 18.32 -11.65 -3.14
CA ALA A 360 17.35 -10.65 -3.60
C ALA A 360 17.94 -9.24 -3.54
N ILE A 361 18.57 -8.86 -2.42
CA ILE A 361 19.20 -7.53 -2.27
C ILE A 361 20.29 -7.33 -3.32
N ARG A 362 21.23 -8.29 -3.47
CA ARG A 362 22.30 -8.19 -4.47
C ARG A 362 21.75 -8.12 -5.91
N GLY A 363 20.70 -8.89 -6.19
CA GLY A 363 20.05 -8.91 -7.50
C GLY A 363 19.31 -7.61 -7.84
N ILE A 364 18.71 -6.94 -6.86
CA ILE A 364 18.13 -5.60 -7.02
C ILE A 364 19.23 -4.53 -7.16
N GLN A 365 20.28 -4.60 -6.35
CA GLN A 365 21.43 -3.69 -6.42
C GLN A 365 22.13 -3.73 -7.78
N ALA A 366 22.25 -4.91 -8.38
CA ALA A 366 22.80 -5.08 -9.73
C ALA A 366 22.00 -4.34 -10.81
N GLN A 367 20.75 -3.97 -10.54
CA GLN A 367 19.89 -3.18 -11.42
C GLN A 367 19.87 -1.68 -11.09
N GLY A 368 20.69 -1.24 -10.11
CA GLY A 368 20.91 0.17 -9.78
C GLY A 368 20.09 0.71 -8.61
N VAL A 369 19.24 -0.10 -7.97
CA VAL A 369 18.45 0.30 -6.80
C VAL A 369 19.28 0.08 -5.52
N GLN A 370 19.43 1.14 -4.71
CA GLN A 370 20.30 1.12 -3.51
C GLN A 370 19.51 1.29 -2.20
N ASP A 371 18.25 1.69 -2.29
CA ASP A 371 17.40 1.99 -1.14
C ASP A 371 16.52 0.78 -0.82
N PHE A 372 16.62 0.27 0.41
CA PHE A 372 15.91 -0.92 0.85
C PHE A 372 15.09 -0.67 2.12
N ALA A 373 13.93 -1.30 2.18
CA ALA A 373 13.12 -1.41 3.38
C ALA A 373 12.74 -2.85 3.67
N PHE A 374 12.42 -3.14 4.94
CA PHE A 374 12.11 -4.49 5.41
C PHE A 374 10.77 -4.51 6.16
N TYR A 375 9.89 -5.42 5.76
CA TYR A 375 8.55 -5.58 6.33
C TYR A 375 8.44 -6.87 7.15
N ASN A 376 8.10 -6.87 8.44
CA ASN A 376 7.87 -5.77 9.38
C ASN A 376 8.38 -6.24 10.76
N TYR A 377 9.04 -5.35 11.50
CA TYR A 377 9.64 -5.61 12.82
C TYR A 377 8.78 -6.51 13.68
N GLY A 378 7.57 -6.07 14.05
CA GLY A 378 6.71 -6.73 15.04
C GLY A 378 6.15 -8.09 14.60
N LEU A 379 6.13 -8.36 13.30
CA LEU A 379 5.62 -9.61 12.72
C LEU A 379 6.71 -10.68 12.56
N LEU A 380 7.99 -10.30 12.59
CA LEU A 380 9.09 -11.21 12.40
C LEU A 380 9.42 -11.95 13.71
N PRO A 381 9.64 -13.28 13.67
CA PRO A 381 10.31 -13.98 14.76
C PRO A 381 11.73 -13.44 15.00
N GLN A 382 12.21 -13.53 16.24
CA GLN A 382 13.55 -13.02 16.60
C GLN A 382 14.66 -13.56 15.69
N TYR A 383 14.64 -14.86 15.38
CA TYR A 383 15.66 -15.45 14.51
C TYR A 383 15.70 -14.86 13.08
N GLN A 384 14.58 -14.31 12.59
CA GLN A 384 14.56 -13.61 11.29
C GLN A 384 15.06 -12.18 11.39
N LEU A 385 14.85 -11.51 12.53
CA LEU A 385 15.49 -10.22 12.81
C LEU A 385 17.01 -10.39 12.92
N ASP A 386 17.46 -11.46 13.56
CA ASP A 386 18.89 -11.80 13.67
C ASP A 386 19.47 -12.10 12.27
N HIS A 387 18.77 -12.90 11.44
CA HIS A 387 19.18 -13.18 10.07
C HIS A 387 19.23 -11.91 9.19
N LEU A 388 18.25 -11.00 9.33
CA LEU A 388 18.27 -9.70 8.67
C LEU A 388 19.51 -8.88 9.09
N SER A 389 19.80 -8.82 10.39
CA SER A 389 20.97 -8.12 10.94
C SER A 389 22.28 -8.65 10.36
N ASP A 390 22.43 -9.97 10.31
CA ASP A 390 23.61 -10.62 9.73
C ASP A 390 23.73 -10.31 8.22
N THR A 391 22.61 -10.41 7.49
CA THR A 391 22.57 -10.10 6.06
C THR A 391 22.96 -8.64 5.78
N LEU A 392 22.51 -7.68 6.59
CA LEU A 392 22.85 -6.27 6.40
C LEU A 392 24.32 -5.97 6.64
N LYS A 393 24.96 -6.64 7.61
CA LYS A 393 26.40 -6.53 7.89
C LYS A 393 27.28 -7.11 6.78
N GLU A 394 26.78 -8.11 6.04
CA GLU A 394 27.48 -8.69 4.89
C GLU A 394 27.41 -7.82 3.61
N ILE A 395 26.50 -6.83 3.59
CA ILE A 395 26.24 -5.98 2.42
C ILE A 395 26.93 -4.61 2.53
N GLU A 396 27.41 -4.24 3.73
CA GLU A 396 28.39 -3.17 3.95
C GLU A 396 29.75 -3.51 3.33
#